data_AF-T0YCZ9-F1
#
_entry.id   AF-T0YCZ9-F1
#
_cell.length_a   1.000
_cell.length_b   1.000
_cell.length_c   1.000
_cell.angle_alpha   90.00
_cell.angle_beta   90.00
_cell.angle_gamma   90.00
#
_symmetry.space_group_name_H-M   'P 1'
#
loop_
_entity.id
_entity.type
_entity.pdbx_description
1 polymer ?
#
loop_
_entity_poly.entity_id
_entity_poly.type
_entity_poly.pdbx_seq_one_letter_code
_entity_poly.pdbx_strand_id
1 'polypeptide(L)'
;MLKRKGESIGDTIMAGKFATSWALVKASAAVLRSDRELLVFPLLSGVATLLVVASFALPLLATGGLAHLHDVTARSGGGFGVAGYALLFLFYLCQYTVIFFFNTALVGAAMMRLDGDNPTLADGLRLAWS
;
A
#
# COMPACT_ATOMS: atom_id res chain seq x y z
N MET A 1 2.67 42.95 8.32
CA MET A 1 3.03 42.14 9.51
C MET A 1 2.02 41.02 9.85
N LEU A 2 0.77 41.04 9.37
CA LEU A 2 -0.24 40.02 9.67
C LEU A 2 -0.07 38.70 8.88
N LYS A 3 0.56 38.72 7.69
CA LYS A 3 0.73 37.55 6.81
C LYS A 3 1.66 36.48 7.40
N ARG A 4 2.73 36.90 8.10
CA ARG A 4 3.74 36.01 8.70
C ARG A 4 3.21 35.20 9.89
N LYS A 5 2.15 35.69 10.56
CA LYS A 5 1.52 35.02 11.71
C LYS A 5 0.58 33.89 11.27
N GLY A 6 -0.07 34.02 10.10
CA GLY A 6 -0.93 32.98 9.53
C GLY A 6 -0.16 31.76 9.01
N GLU A 7 0.99 31.99 8.37
CA GLU A 7 1.89 30.93 7.88
C GLU A 7 2.45 30.10 9.04
N SER A 8 2.92 30.78 10.10
CA SER A 8 3.43 30.13 11.31
C SER A 8 2.40 29.26 12.04
N ILE A 9 1.13 29.69 12.09
CA ILE A 9 0.03 28.91 12.69
C ILE A 9 -0.29 27.69 11.83
N GLY A 10 -0.31 27.85 10.50
CA GLY A 10 -0.51 26.74 9.56
C GLY A 10 0.54 25.64 9.72
N ASP A 11 1.81 26.02 9.85
CA ASP A 11 2.92 25.08 10.06
C ASP A 11 2.82 24.34 11.39
N THR A 12 2.40 25.02 12.47
CA THR A 12 2.24 24.37 13.79
C THR A 12 1.10 23.36 13.78
N ILE A 13 0.00 23.69 13.09
CA ILE A 13 -1.16 22.80 12.94
C ILE A 13 -0.82 21.60 12.04
N MET A 14 -0.09 21.81 10.94
CA MET A 14 0.36 20.70 10.09
C MET A 14 1.36 19.79 10.80
N ALA A 15 2.35 20.36 11.52
CA ALA A 15 3.28 19.58 12.32
C ALA A 15 2.56 18.75 13.41
N GLY A 16 1.52 19.32 14.03
CA GLY A 16 0.66 18.60 14.98
C GLY A 16 -0.07 17.41 14.35
N LYS A 17 -0.67 17.57 13.17
CA LYS A 17 -1.35 16.48 12.46
C LYS A 17 -0.40 15.35 12.06
N PHE A 18 0.81 15.68 11.60
CA PHE A 18 1.83 14.68 11.32
C PHE A 18 2.28 13.96 12.59
N ALA A 19 2.46 14.68 13.70
CA ALA A 19 2.82 14.09 14.98
C ALA A 19 1.75 13.12 15.50
N THR A 20 0.46 13.45 15.34
CA THR A 20 -0.65 12.56 15.70
C THR A 20 -0.70 11.33 14.80
N SER A 21 -0.55 11.50 13.49
CA SER A 21 -0.52 10.37 12.54
C SER A 21 0.67 9.45 12.83
N TRP A 22 1.84 10.02 13.15
CA TRP A 22 3.04 9.28 13.53
C TRP A 22 2.91 8.56 14.87
N ALA A 23 2.23 9.17 15.84
CA ALA A 23 1.91 8.54 17.12
C ALA A 23 0.97 7.34 16.93
N LEU A 24 -0.03 7.45 16.06
CA LEU A 24 -0.91 6.35 15.69
C LEU A 24 -0.15 5.23 14.99
N VAL A 25 0.71 5.54 14.00
CA VAL A 25 1.56 4.54 13.34
C VAL A 25 2.46 3.82 14.35
N LYS A 26 3.08 4.55 15.28
CA LYS A 26 3.88 3.94 16.36
C LYS A 26 3.06 3.12 17.33
N ALA A 27 1.86 3.56 17.68
CA ALA A 27 0.95 2.81 18.54
C ALA A 27 0.51 1.51 17.87
N SER A 28 0.10 1.56 16.60
CA SER A 28 -0.21 0.38 15.79
C SER A 28 1.00 -0.54 15.63
N ALA A 29 2.20 -0.01 15.41
CA ALA A 29 3.44 -0.78 15.34
C ALA A 29 3.85 -1.40 16.68
N ALA A 30 3.55 -0.74 17.81
CA ALA A 30 3.81 -1.25 19.15
C ALA A 30 2.84 -2.39 19.50
N VAL A 31 1.56 -2.24 19.19
CA VAL A 31 0.54 -3.30 19.30
C VAL A 31 0.87 -4.49 18.38
N LEU A 32 1.44 -4.23 17.20
CA LEU A 32 1.95 -5.26 16.27
C LEU A 32 3.05 -6.14 16.88
N ARG A 33 3.82 -5.57 17.80
CA ARG A 33 4.99 -6.23 18.39
C ARG A 33 4.61 -7.16 19.54
N SER A 34 3.42 -6.98 20.12
CA SER A 34 2.87 -7.76 21.23
C SER A 34 2.14 -9.04 20.79
N ASP A 35 1.55 -9.09 19.59
CA ASP A 35 0.83 -10.26 19.07
C ASP A 35 1.42 -10.73 17.72
N ARG A 36 2.60 -11.35 17.79
CA ARG A 36 3.40 -11.73 16.61
C ARG A 36 2.78 -12.80 15.71
N GLU A 37 1.72 -13.48 16.10
CA GLU A 37 1.20 -14.62 15.33
C GLU A 37 0.03 -14.23 14.41
N LEU A 38 -0.87 -13.33 14.84
CA LEU A 38 -1.99 -12.87 14.02
C LEU A 38 -1.64 -11.71 13.07
N LEU A 39 -0.67 -10.88 13.42
CA LEU A 39 -0.42 -9.60 12.73
C LEU A 39 0.57 -9.71 11.56
N VAL A 40 1.11 -10.90 11.30
CA VAL A 40 2.06 -11.13 10.21
C VAL A 40 1.36 -11.13 8.84
N PHE A 41 0.09 -11.52 8.78
CA PHE A 41 -0.70 -11.54 7.53
C PHE A 41 -0.98 -10.13 6.97
N PRO A 42 -1.50 -9.16 7.75
CA PRO A 42 -1.66 -7.77 7.28
C PRO A 42 -0.32 -7.09 6.94
N LEU A 43 0.74 -7.40 7.70
CA LEU A 43 2.05 -6.81 7.46
C LEU A 43 2.67 -7.31 6.14
N LEU A 44 2.55 -8.61 5.87
CA LEU A 44 2.97 -9.19 4.59
C LEU A 44 2.17 -8.64 3.41
N SER A 45 0.87 -8.43 3.55
CA SER A 45 0.05 -7.82 2.50
C SER A 45 0.44 -6.37 2.22
N GLY A 46 0.74 -5.60 3.27
CA GLY A 46 1.27 -4.24 3.17
C GLY A 46 2.64 -4.21 2.48
N VAL A 47 3.57 -5.09 2.86
CA VAL A 47 4.89 -5.18 2.23
C VAL A 47 4.78 -5.64 0.77
N ALA A 48 3.96 -6.64 0.47
CA ALA A 48 3.75 -7.11 -0.90
C ALA A 48 3.13 -6.01 -1.79
N THR A 49 2.17 -5.25 -1.25
CA THR A 49 1.59 -4.09 -1.93
C THR A 49 2.66 -3.03 -2.21
N LEU A 50 3.50 -2.71 -1.24
CA LEU A 50 4.61 -1.76 -1.44
C LEU A 50 5.62 -2.26 -2.48
N LEU A 51 5.91 -3.56 -2.52
CA LEU A 51 6.81 -4.16 -3.52
C LEU A 51 6.22 -4.07 -4.93
N VAL A 52 4.91 -4.28 -5.10
CA VAL A 52 4.23 -4.10 -6.39
C VAL A 52 4.25 -2.64 -6.81
N VAL A 53 3.96 -1.71 -5.89
CA VAL A 53 4.08 -0.28 -6.19
C VAL A 53 5.51 0.06 -6.61
N ALA A 54 6.52 -0.43 -5.88
CA ALA A 54 7.92 -0.17 -6.20
C ALA A 54 8.34 -0.77 -7.55
N SER A 55 7.89 -1.98 -7.90
CA SER A 55 8.26 -2.64 -9.14
C SER A 55 7.73 -1.94 -10.39
N PHE A 56 6.63 -1.19 -10.29
CA PHE A 56 6.11 -0.38 -11.38
C PHE A 56 6.57 1.08 -11.30
N ALA A 57 6.65 1.66 -10.09
CA ALA A 57 7.02 3.07 -9.91
C ALA A 57 8.52 3.30 -10.15
N LEU A 58 9.41 2.43 -9.65
CA LEU A 58 10.85 2.63 -9.78
C LEU A 58 11.32 2.64 -11.24
N PRO A 59 10.92 1.69 -12.11
CA PRO A 59 11.29 1.78 -13.53
C PRO A 59 10.74 3.05 -14.18
N LEU A 60 9.49 3.41 -13.89
CA LEU A 60 8.83 4.57 -14.49
C LEU A 60 9.48 5.91 -14.09
N LEU A 61 10.02 5.98 -12.89
CA LEU A 61 10.81 7.13 -12.42
C LEU A 61 12.24 7.10 -12.98
N ALA A 62 12.90 5.94 -12.95
CA ALA A 62 14.29 5.77 -13.37
C ALA A 62 14.50 5.98 -14.87
N THR A 63 13.53 5.60 -15.71
CA THR A 63 13.62 5.77 -17.17
C THR A 63 13.02 7.08 -17.66
N GLY A 64 12.52 7.95 -16.77
CA GLY A 64 11.75 9.13 -17.16
C GLY A 64 10.41 8.80 -17.82
N GLY A 65 9.90 7.59 -17.61
CA GLY A 65 8.61 7.12 -18.13
C GLY A 65 7.44 8.02 -17.75
N LEU A 66 7.46 8.66 -16.57
CA LEU A 66 6.45 9.65 -16.17
C LEU A 66 6.38 10.84 -17.15
N ALA A 67 7.54 11.38 -17.54
CA ALA A 67 7.62 12.50 -18.47
C ALA A 67 7.20 12.07 -19.88
N HIS A 68 7.57 10.87 -20.30
CA HIS A 68 7.17 10.31 -21.58
C HIS A 68 5.66 10.06 -21.66
N LEU A 69 5.06 9.50 -20.61
CA LEU A 69 3.60 9.31 -20.52
C LEU A 69 2.87 10.65 -20.56
N HIS A 70 3.38 11.67 -19.86
CA HIS A 70 2.80 13.01 -19.89
C HIS A 70 2.84 13.63 -21.31
N ASP A 71 3.98 13.53 -22.00
CA ASP A 71 4.15 14.04 -23.37
C ASP A 71 3.24 13.31 -24.38
N VAL A 72 3.16 11.98 -24.31
CA VAL A 72 2.27 11.17 -25.15
C VAL A 72 0.80 11.51 -24.88
N THR A 73 0.41 11.70 -23.63
CA THR A 73 -0.97 12.02 -23.24
C THR A 73 -1.36 13.43 -23.71
N ALA A 74 -0.45 14.40 -23.58
CA ALA A 74 -0.65 15.76 -24.08
C ALA A 74 -0.83 15.78 -25.61
N ARG A 75 -0.04 14.98 -26.33
CA ARG A 75 -0.13 14.83 -27.80
C ARG A 75 -1.39 14.09 -28.26
N SER A 76 -1.95 13.23 -27.42
CA SER A 76 -3.12 12.39 -27.73
C SER A 76 -4.46 13.04 -27.35
N GLY A 77 -4.48 14.36 -27.08
CA GLY A 77 -5.70 15.06 -26.68
C GLY A 77 -6.17 14.76 -25.25
N GLY A 78 -5.26 14.33 -24.37
CA GLY A 78 -5.54 14.05 -22.96
C GLY A 78 -5.80 12.58 -22.62
N GLY A 79 -5.81 11.68 -23.61
CA GLY A 79 -5.94 10.24 -23.40
C GLY A 79 -4.60 9.51 -23.30
N PHE A 80 -4.54 8.44 -22.50
CA PHE A 80 -3.40 7.52 -22.56
C PHE A 80 -3.43 6.73 -23.88
N GLY A 81 -2.27 6.48 -24.49
CA GLY A 81 -2.18 5.54 -25.61
C GLY A 81 -2.49 4.09 -25.16
N VAL A 82 -2.68 3.17 -26.12
CA VAL A 82 -2.96 1.74 -25.85
C VAL A 82 -1.95 1.14 -24.86
N ALA A 83 -0.67 1.46 -25.00
CA ALA A 83 0.38 1.00 -24.09
C ALA A 83 0.24 1.54 -22.65
N GLY A 84 -0.22 2.79 -22.49
CA GLY A 84 -0.47 3.39 -21.17
C GLY A 84 -1.64 2.72 -20.46
N TYR A 85 -2.72 2.45 -21.20
CA TYR A 85 -3.85 1.68 -20.65
C TYR A 85 -3.46 0.23 -20.31
N ALA A 86 -2.65 -0.42 -21.14
CA ALA A 86 -2.14 -1.76 -20.84
C ALA A 86 -1.27 -1.78 -19.58
N LEU A 87 -0.41 -0.77 -19.37
CA LEU A 87 0.39 -0.64 -18.16
C LEU A 87 -0.48 -0.43 -16.92
N LEU A 88 -1.47 0.47 -16.99
CA LEU A 88 -2.42 0.71 -15.91
C LEU A 88 -3.24 -0.54 -15.59
N PHE A 89 -3.68 -1.26 -16.61
CA PHE A 89 -4.40 -2.53 -16.45
C PHE A 89 -3.53 -3.58 -15.77
N LEU A 90 -2.27 -3.75 -16.20
CA LEU A 90 -1.36 -4.72 -15.60
C LEU A 90 -1.02 -4.36 -14.15
N PHE A 91 -0.76 -3.08 -13.89
CA PHE A 91 -0.56 -2.58 -12.53
C PHE A 91 -1.80 -2.86 -11.66
N TYR A 92 -2.99 -2.53 -12.13
CA TYR A 92 -4.25 -2.79 -11.43
C TYR A 92 -4.44 -4.29 -11.17
N LEU A 93 -4.25 -5.14 -12.18
CA LEU A 93 -4.37 -6.58 -12.07
C LEU A 93 -3.42 -7.13 -11.01
N CYS A 94 -2.11 -6.84 -11.10
CA CYS A 94 -1.12 -7.30 -10.13
C CYS A 94 -1.46 -6.81 -8.72
N GLN A 95 -1.84 -5.55 -8.58
CA GLN A 95 -2.15 -4.94 -7.30
C GLN A 95 -3.36 -5.62 -6.64
N TYR A 96 -4.44 -5.86 -7.40
CA TYR A 96 -5.62 -6.53 -6.88
C TYR A 96 -5.38 -8.01 -6.64
N THR A 97 -4.64 -8.72 -7.50
CA THR A 97 -4.26 -10.12 -7.25
C THR A 97 -3.53 -10.26 -5.91
N VAL A 98 -2.55 -9.40 -5.64
CA VAL A 98 -1.81 -9.41 -4.36
C VAL A 98 -2.74 -9.10 -3.19
N ILE A 99 -3.54 -8.02 -3.27
CA ILE A 99 -4.46 -7.66 -2.20
C ILE A 99 -5.45 -8.78 -1.91
N PHE A 100 -6.10 -9.33 -2.94
CA PHE A 100 -7.07 -10.42 -2.77
C PHE A 100 -6.43 -11.68 -2.20
N PHE A 101 -5.27 -12.09 -2.71
CA PHE A 101 -4.55 -13.28 -2.21
C PHE A 101 -4.21 -13.19 -0.73
N PHE A 102 -3.72 -12.03 -0.27
CA PHE A 102 -3.41 -11.87 1.16
C PHE A 102 -4.67 -11.69 2.02
N ASN A 103 -5.72 -11.05 1.49
CA ASN A 103 -6.99 -10.94 2.18
C ASN A 103 -7.65 -12.33 2.37
N THR A 104 -7.57 -13.22 1.37
CA THR A 104 -8.08 -14.61 1.51
C THR A 104 -7.25 -15.41 2.51
N ALA A 105 -5.93 -15.28 2.49
CA ALA A 105 -5.04 -15.91 3.48
C ALA A 105 -5.36 -15.46 4.92
N LEU A 106 -5.63 -14.16 5.11
CA LEU A 106 -6.01 -13.60 6.41
C LEU A 106 -7.36 -14.13 6.89
N VAL A 107 -8.37 -14.18 6.02
CA VAL A 107 -9.68 -14.72 6.36
C VAL A 107 -9.56 -16.20 6.73
N GLY A 108 -8.76 -16.98 5.99
CA GLY A 108 -8.47 -18.38 6.33
C GLY A 108 -7.85 -18.55 7.71
N ALA A 109 -6.79 -17.79 8.00
CA ALA A 109 -6.16 -17.81 9.32
C ALA A 109 -7.08 -17.33 10.45
N ALA A 110 -7.95 -16.34 10.18
CA ALA A 110 -8.94 -15.86 11.14
C ALA A 110 -10.00 -16.94 11.46
N MET A 111 -10.47 -17.69 10.46
CA MET A 111 -11.41 -18.80 10.68
C MET A 111 -10.77 -19.90 11.54
N MET A 112 -9.55 -20.33 11.23
CA MET A 112 -8.81 -21.32 12.05
C MET A 112 -8.62 -20.84 13.50
N ARG A 113 -8.37 -19.54 13.71
CA ARG A 113 -8.22 -18.98 15.06
C ARG A 113 -9.53 -18.99 15.85
N LEU A 114 -10.66 -18.74 15.20
CA LEU A 114 -11.99 -18.79 15.81
C LEU A 114 -12.39 -20.22 16.19
N ASP A 115 -11.91 -21.22 15.45
CA ASP A 115 -12.09 -22.64 15.75
C ASP A 115 -11.21 -23.13 16.93
N GLY A 116 -10.36 -22.26 17.48
CA GLY A 116 -9.50 -22.54 18.64
C GLY A 116 -8.10 -23.05 18.29
N ASP A 117 -7.74 -23.11 17.01
CA ASP A 117 -6.42 -23.54 16.56
C ASP A 117 -5.35 -22.44 16.72
N ASN A 118 -4.08 -22.84 16.64
CA ASN A 118 -2.91 -21.95 16.51
C ASN A 118 -2.46 -21.90 15.05
N PRO A 119 -3.08 -21.05 14.20
CA PRO A 119 -2.75 -21.00 12.78
C PRO A 119 -1.38 -20.38 12.54
N THR A 120 -0.60 -20.98 11.65
CA THR A 120 0.69 -20.44 11.22
C THR A 120 0.58 -19.77 9.85
N LEU A 121 1.56 -18.93 9.51
CA LEU A 121 1.66 -18.27 8.19
C LEU A 121 1.58 -19.25 7.01
N ALA A 122 2.14 -20.45 7.19
CA ALA A 122 2.15 -21.49 6.17
C ALA A 122 0.74 -22.02 5.86
N ASP A 123 -0.14 -22.09 6.87
CA ASP A 123 -1.49 -22.63 6.71
C ASP A 123 -2.38 -21.68 5.91
N GLY A 124 -2.31 -20.38 6.21
CA GLY A 124 -3.05 -19.35 5.46
C GLY A 124 -2.56 -19.22 4.01
N LEU A 125 -1.25 -19.32 3.78
CA LEU A 125 -0.69 -19.36 2.42
C LEU A 125 -1.14 -20.61 1.66
N ARG A 126 -1.14 -21.78 2.29
CA ARG A 126 -1.57 -23.03 1.66
C ARG A 126 -3.05 -23.02 1.27
N LEU A 127 -3.89 -22.38 2.08
CA LEU A 127 -5.32 -22.19 1.78
C LEU A 127 -5.55 -21.22 0.63
N ALA A 128 -4.78 -20.13 0.53
CA ALA A 128 -4.90 -19.18 -0.56
C ALA A 128 -4.45 -19.75 -1.93
N TRP A 129 -3.71 -20.87 -1.92
CA TRP A 129 -3.27 -21.60 -3.12
C TRP A 129 -4.13 -22.82 -3.47
N SER A 130 -5.10 -23.23 -2.63
CA SER A 130 -6.00 -24.38 -2.87
C SER A 130 -7.28 -23.98 -3.58
#